data_AF-A0A662H807-F1
#
_entry.id   AF-A0A662H807-F1
#
_cell.length_a   1.000
_cell.length_b   1.000
_cell.length_c   1.000
_cell.angle_alpha   90.00
_cell.angle_beta   90.00
_cell.angle_gamma   90.00
#
_symmetry.space_group_name_H-M   'P 1'
#
loop_
_entity.id
_entity.type
_entity.pdbx_description
1 polymer ?
#
loop_
_entity_poly.entity_id
_entity_poly.type
_entity_poly.pdbx_seq_one_letter_code
_entity_poly.pdbx_strand_id
1 'polypeptide(L)'
;MVFEVSISDPNFEILLTMKLKEKPINRSLDVIEVVQAYDFDWNFYLIDSSISKARAEVFERLTPFPASMGAVSFPDLIFDEEGFLESAESYLSREELDNVKKLLDVGYPISDYLDEDILWRIVSKNSSIIRKVRVEAYIPITSEACILSDQRITDFENLSSELVKTSYYYIDPSLALKSLDESRFLHEYLDKLAALFSESAQEENKGLILIIRGEFPADRSLVDLEENVDALLEPFKSKVLQRTLMFNRIM
;
A
#
# COMPACT_ATOMS: atom_id res chain seq x y z
N MET A 1 21.38 -27.45 28.86
CA MET A 1 21.78 -27.00 27.52
C MET A 1 20.51 -26.47 26.88
N VAL A 2 20.27 -25.16 27.02
CA VAL A 2 19.10 -24.50 26.45
C VAL A 2 19.50 -24.15 25.03
N PHE A 3 18.80 -24.72 24.05
CA PHE A 3 18.96 -24.31 22.66
C PHE A 3 18.30 -22.94 22.54
N GLU A 4 19.11 -21.89 22.57
CA GLU A 4 18.71 -20.60 22.02
C GLU A 4 18.49 -20.82 20.52
N VAL A 5 17.22 -20.95 20.14
CA VAL A 5 16.81 -20.74 18.76
C VAL A 5 17.08 -19.27 18.50
N SER A 6 18.16 -18.99 17.77
CA SER A 6 18.39 -17.69 17.14
C SER A 6 17.18 -17.41 16.26
N ILE A 7 16.23 -16.62 16.78
CA ILE A 7 15.19 -16.00 15.98
C ILE A 7 15.96 -15.10 15.02
N SER A 8 16.02 -15.48 13.74
CA SER A 8 16.44 -14.54 12.70
C SER A 8 15.60 -13.28 12.88
N ASP A 9 16.23 -12.11 12.96
CA ASP A 9 15.48 -10.87 13.10
C ASP A 9 14.36 -10.83 12.05
N PRO A 10 13.11 -10.57 12.46
CA PRO A 10 11.97 -10.62 11.54
C PRO A 10 12.21 -9.62 10.40
N ASN A 11 11.97 -10.03 9.16
CA ASN A 11 12.05 -9.14 7.99
C ASN A 11 10.67 -8.56 7.66
N PHE A 12 10.66 -7.36 7.09
CA PHE A 12 9.43 -6.77 6.57
C PHE A 12 8.88 -7.64 5.44
N GLU A 13 7.64 -8.10 5.58
CA GLU A 13 6.99 -8.98 4.63
C GLU A 13 5.53 -8.57 4.45
N ILE A 14 5.11 -8.31 3.21
CA ILE A 14 3.70 -8.21 2.82
C ILE A 14 3.12 -9.62 2.88
N LEU A 15 2.03 -9.78 3.62
CA LEU A 15 1.40 -11.07 3.90
C LEU A 15 0.52 -11.50 2.73
N LEU A 16 1.17 -11.82 1.62
CA LEU A 16 0.59 -12.39 0.41
C LEU A 16 1.43 -13.56 -0.08
N THR A 17 0.80 -14.45 -0.86
CA THR A 17 1.51 -15.58 -1.45
C THR A 17 2.63 -15.11 -2.38
N MET A 18 3.77 -15.81 -2.39
CA MET A 18 4.90 -15.51 -3.29
C MET A 18 4.50 -15.39 -4.76
N LYS A 19 3.54 -16.20 -5.21
CA LYS A 19 2.99 -16.14 -6.56
C LYS A 19 2.43 -14.75 -6.94
N LEU A 20 1.86 -14.03 -5.98
CA LEU A 20 1.40 -12.65 -6.19
C LEU A 20 2.56 -11.66 -6.03
N LYS A 21 3.45 -11.90 -5.06
CA LYS A 21 4.53 -10.97 -4.72
C LYS A 21 5.63 -10.87 -5.77
N GLU A 22 5.94 -11.96 -6.47
CA GLU A 22 7.02 -12.02 -7.48
C GLU A 22 6.66 -11.33 -8.80
N LYS A 23 5.38 -11.03 -9.03
CA LYS A 23 4.95 -10.29 -10.22
C LYS A 23 5.34 -8.82 -10.09
N PRO A 24 5.71 -8.15 -11.20
CA PRO A 24 5.80 -6.71 -11.25
C PRO A 24 4.51 -6.05 -10.75
N ILE A 25 4.64 -4.96 -9.99
CA ILE A 25 3.53 -4.20 -9.40
C ILE A 25 2.54 -3.76 -10.49
N ASN A 26 3.04 -3.27 -11.63
CA ASN A 26 2.22 -2.88 -12.78
C ASN A 26 1.50 -4.07 -13.44
N ARG A 27 1.77 -5.32 -13.06
CA ARG A 27 1.03 -6.51 -13.51
C ARG A 27 0.17 -7.12 -12.40
N SER A 28 0.09 -6.46 -11.26
CA SER A 28 -0.68 -6.86 -10.10
C SER A 28 -1.70 -5.80 -9.70
N LEU A 29 -2.08 -4.91 -10.64
CA LEU A 29 -3.01 -3.83 -10.37
C LEU A 29 -4.41 -4.37 -9.97
N ASP A 30 -4.81 -5.54 -10.50
CA ASP A 30 -6.01 -6.26 -10.10
C ASP A 30 -5.97 -6.71 -8.62
N VAL A 31 -4.79 -7.12 -8.15
CA VAL A 31 -4.57 -7.48 -6.74
C VAL A 31 -4.65 -6.24 -5.86
N ILE A 32 -4.03 -5.15 -6.31
CA ILE A 32 -4.06 -3.84 -5.62
C ILE A 32 -5.50 -3.36 -5.47
N GLU A 33 -6.27 -3.40 -6.56
CA GLU A 33 -7.68 -3.03 -6.56
C GLU A 33 -8.49 -3.87 -5.56
N VAL A 34 -8.37 -5.20 -5.63
CA VAL A 34 -9.13 -6.11 -4.74
C VAL A 34 -8.82 -5.87 -3.26
N VAL A 35 -7.56 -5.58 -2.92
CA VAL A 35 -7.18 -5.31 -1.52
C VAL A 35 -7.63 -3.91 -1.11
N GLN A 36 -7.31 -2.88 -1.90
CA GLN A 36 -7.54 -1.49 -1.49
C GLN A 36 -9.01 -1.09 -1.55
N ALA A 37 -9.80 -1.66 -2.45
CA ALA A 37 -11.25 -1.46 -2.52
C ALA A 37 -12.04 -2.39 -1.58
N TYR A 38 -11.38 -3.20 -0.74
CA TYR A 38 -12.07 -4.07 0.20
C TYR A 38 -12.83 -3.25 1.25
N ASP A 39 -14.17 -3.23 1.12
CA ASP A 39 -15.07 -2.45 1.96
C ASP A 39 -15.34 -3.16 3.29
N PHE A 40 -14.48 -2.87 4.26
CA PHE A 40 -14.66 -3.31 5.65
C PHE A 40 -14.21 -2.20 6.60
N ASP A 41 -15.03 -1.92 7.62
CA ASP A 41 -14.67 -0.94 8.64
C ASP A 41 -13.72 -1.53 9.69
N TRP A 42 -12.43 -1.28 9.49
CA TRP A 42 -11.37 -1.65 10.43
C TRP A 42 -11.37 -0.85 11.75
N ASN A 43 -12.32 0.06 12.00
CA ASN A 43 -12.40 0.89 13.23
C ASN A 43 -11.14 1.71 13.57
N PHE A 44 -10.15 1.73 12.68
CA PHE A 44 -8.92 2.49 12.76
C PHE A 44 -8.80 3.33 11.50
N TYR A 45 -8.62 4.64 11.67
CA TYR A 45 -8.68 5.60 10.57
C TYR A 45 -7.41 6.43 10.53
N LEU A 46 -6.76 6.42 9.37
CA LEU A 46 -5.63 7.29 9.06
C LEU A 46 -6.08 8.28 7.99
N ILE A 47 -6.01 9.57 8.32
CA ILE A 47 -6.58 10.66 7.51
C ILE A 47 -5.45 11.57 7.06
N ASP A 48 -5.42 11.91 5.78
CA ASP A 48 -4.51 12.93 5.30
C ASP A 48 -4.79 14.28 5.98
N SER A 49 -3.75 14.94 6.48
CA SER A 49 -3.88 16.23 7.16
C SER A 49 -4.46 17.34 6.27
N SER A 50 -4.37 17.19 4.95
CA SER A 50 -4.97 18.11 3.97
C SER A 50 -6.50 17.99 3.88
N ILE A 51 -7.08 16.90 4.39
CA ILE A 51 -8.51 16.65 4.37
C ILE A 51 -9.14 17.14 5.67
N SER A 52 -10.14 18.03 5.56
CA SER A 52 -10.92 18.42 6.73
C SER A 52 -11.74 17.23 7.25
N LYS A 53 -11.72 16.97 8.57
CA LYS A 53 -12.50 15.89 9.21
C LYS A 53 -13.98 15.85 8.82
N ALA A 54 -14.60 17.00 8.56
CA ALA A 54 -16.01 17.10 8.13
C ALA A 54 -16.28 16.57 6.72
N ARG A 55 -15.23 16.35 5.90
CA ARG A 55 -15.33 15.78 4.56
C ARG A 55 -14.89 14.31 4.52
N ALA A 56 -14.15 13.82 5.53
CA ALA A 56 -13.61 12.46 5.63
C ALA A 56 -14.67 11.35 5.47
N GLU A 57 -15.93 11.62 5.82
CA GLU A 57 -17.04 10.64 5.69
C GLU A 57 -17.47 10.40 4.24
N VAL A 58 -17.09 11.27 3.29
CA VAL A 58 -17.49 11.22 1.87
C VAL A 58 -16.34 10.70 0.98
N PHE A 59 -15.15 10.52 1.55
CA PHE A 59 -13.97 10.14 0.80
C PHE A 59 -13.79 8.62 0.70
N GLU A 60 -13.12 8.21 -0.36
CA GLU A 60 -12.73 6.82 -0.59
C GLU A 60 -11.82 6.32 0.54
N ARG A 61 -12.03 5.05 0.90
CA ARG A 61 -11.28 4.38 1.95
C ARG A 61 -10.44 3.31 1.29
N LEU A 62 -9.14 3.36 1.53
CA LEU A 62 -8.24 2.29 1.10
C LEU A 62 -7.97 1.35 2.28
N THR A 63 -8.23 0.06 2.06
CA THR A 63 -7.74 -1.01 2.93
C THR A 63 -6.27 -1.28 2.59
N PRO A 64 -5.33 -1.29 3.57
CA PRO A 64 -3.93 -1.53 3.28
C PRO A 64 -3.65 -3.02 3.05
N PHE A 65 -2.54 -3.30 2.36
CA PHE A 65 -1.94 -4.62 2.32
C PHE A 65 -1.39 -4.96 3.72
N PRO A 66 -1.78 -6.11 4.30
CA PRO A 66 -1.26 -6.56 5.59
C PRO A 66 0.23 -6.86 5.47
N ALA A 67 1.04 -6.47 6.47
CA ALA A 67 2.46 -6.80 6.54
C ALA A 67 2.84 -7.37 7.93
N SER A 68 3.95 -8.09 8.01
CA SER A 68 4.50 -8.70 9.24
C SER A 68 4.83 -7.64 10.31
N MET A 69 5.22 -6.45 9.86
CA MET A 69 5.62 -5.32 10.70
C MET A 69 4.94 -4.03 10.24
N GLY A 70 3.62 -4.09 10.06
CA GLY A 70 2.84 -2.92 9.71
C GLY A 70 1.81 -3.20 8.63
N ALA A 71 1.73 -2.27 7.69
CA ALA A 71 0.93 -2.40 6.47
C ALA A 71 1.51 -1.53 5.34
N VAL A 72 1.06 -1.76 4.11
CA VAL A 72 1.43 -1.00 2.92
C VAL A 72 0.20 -0.51 2.18
N SER A 73 0.25 0.69 1.59
CA SER A 73 -0.79 1.20 0.70
C SER A 73 -0.18 1.76 -0.57
N PHE A 74 -0.92 1.69 -1.67
CA PHE A 74 -0.57 2.26 -2.98
C PHE A 74 -1.59 3.35 -3.32
N PRO A 75 -1.48 4.56 -2.75
CA PRO A 75 -2.49 5.60 -2.93
C PRO A 75 -2.62 6.10 -4.37
N ASP A 76 -1.53 6.12 -5.14
CA ASP A 76 -1.52 6.69 -6.49
C ASP A 76 -0.67 5.86 -7.46
N LEU A 77 -1.11 5.84 -8.72
CA LEU A 77 -0.35 5.30 -9.85
C LEU A 77 0.19 6.45 -10.71
N ILE A 78 1.47 6.38 -11.07
CA ILE A 78 2.13 7.38 -11.93
C ILE A 78 2.39 6.73 -13.28
N PHE A 79 1.77 7.30 -14.32
CA PHE A 79 1.82 6.76 -15.67
C PHE A 79 2.61 7.65 -16.63
N ASP A 80 3.09 7.01 -17.69
CA ASP A 80 3.68 7.63 -18.87
C ASP A 80 2.57 8.23 -19.74
N GLU A 81 2.50 9.56 -19.77
CA GLU A 81 1.43 10.32 -20.46
C GLU A 81 1.35 9.99 -21.95
N GLU A 82 2.50 9.89 -22.64
CA GLU A 82 2.53 9.57 -24.07
C GLU A 82 1.99 8.15 -24.31
N GLY A 83 2.49 7.18 -23.55
CA GLY A 83 2.03 5.80 -23.62
C GLY A 83 0.55 5.62 -23.24
N PHE A 84 0.05 6.44 -22.30
CA PHE A 84 -1.36 6.47 -21.95
C PHE A 84 -2.21 6.98 -23.11
N LEU A 85 -1.84 8.10 -23.73
CA LEU A 85 -2.57 8.68 -24.86
C LEU A 85 -2.63 7.72 -26.05
N GLU A 86 -1.51 7.07 -26.40
CA GLU A 86 -1.46 6.03 -27.44
C GLU A 86 -2.41 4.85 -27.13
N SER A 87 -2.44 4.42 -25.86
CA SER A 87 -3.30 3.33 -25.41
C SER A 87 -4.78 3.73 -25.43
N ALA A 88 -5.07 5.01 -25.15
CA ALA A 88 -6.40 5.60 -25.12
C ALA A 88 -7.02 5.79 -26.52
N GLU A 89 -6.22 5.88 -27.60
CA GLU A 89 -6.72 6.06 -28.97
C GLU A 89 -7.73 5.01 -29.42
N SER A 90 -7.66 3.82 -28.84
CA SER A 90 -8.59 2.71 -29.15
C SER A 90 -9.93 2.79 -28.43
N TYR A 91 -10.06 3.69 -27.45
CA TYR A 91 -11.20 3.75 -26.53
C TYR A 91 -11.93 5.10 -26.56
N LEU A 92 -11.21 6.15 -26.95
CA LEU A 92 -11.72 7.52 -26.95
C LEU A 92 -11.88 8.03 -28.38
N SER A 93 -12.87 8.88 -28.60
CA SER A 93 -13.00 9.67 -29.82
C SER A 93 -11.86 10.71 -29.91
N ARG A 94 -11.66 11.25 -31.11
CA ARG A 94 -10.63 12.28 -31.34
C ARG A 94 -10.82 13.52 -30.47
N GLU A 95 -12.07 13.94 -30.27
CA GLU A 95 -12.38 15.10 -29.42
C GLU A 95 -12.06 14.82 -27.95
N GLU A 96 -12.39 13.62 -27.45
CA GLU A 96 -12.05 13.20 -26.09
C GLU A 96 -10.54 13.11 -25.88
N LEU A 97 -9.80 12.55 -26.83
CA LEU A 97 -8.33 12.50 -26.79
C LEU A 97 -7.70 13.89 -26.75
N ASP A 98 -8.19 14.82 -27.59
CA ASP A 98 -7.71 16.20 -27.60
C ASP A 98 -7.99 16.90 -26.26
N ASN A 99 -9.09 16.57 -25.57
CA ASN A 99 -9.40 17.10 -24.25
C ASN A 99 -8.53 16.47 -23.16
N VAL A 100 -8.36 15.14 -23.16
CA VAL A 100 -7.46 14.44 -22.22
C VAL A 100 -6.04 14.98 -22.32
N LYS A 101 -5.55 15.20 -23.54
CA LYS A 101 -4.22 15.79 -23.76
C LYS A 101 -4.08 17.18 -23.13
N LYS A 102 -5.07 18.06 -23.30
CA LYS A 102 -5.06 19.39 -22.67
C LYS A 102 -5.09 19.32 -21.14
N LEU A 103 -5.82 18.36 -20.59
CA LEU A 103 -5.90 18.14 -19.13
C LEU A 103 -4.56 17.67 -18.57
N LEU A 104 -3.90 16.74 -19.27
CA LEU A 104 -2.55 16.31 -18.95
C LEU A 104 -1.54 17.45 -18.98
N ASP A 105 -1.55 18.29 -20.03
CA ASP A 105 -0.64 19.43 -20.18
C ASP A 105 -0.72 20.44 -19.01
N VAL A 106 -1.86 20.50 -18.30
CA VAL A 106 -2.05 21.38 -17.13
C VAL A 106 -1.95 20.63 -15.79
N GLY A 107 -1.60 19.34 -15.80
CA GLY A 107 -1.45 18.49 -14.62
C GLY A 107 -2.78 18.12 -13.94
N TYR A 108 -3.88 18.08 -14.69
CA TYR A 108 -5.19 17.72 -14.15
C TYR A 108 -5.32 16.19 -14.02
N PRO A 109 -5.85 15.65 -12.91
CA PRO A 109 -6.05 14.20 -12.74
C PRO A 109 -7.02 13.63 -13.78
N ILE A 110 -6.58 12.65 -14.57
CA ILE A 110 -7.44 12.06 -15.61
C ILE A 110 -8.62 11.28 -14.99
N SER A 111 -8.44 10.72 -13.80
CA SER A 111 -9.48 10.02 -13.02
C SER A 111 -10.75 10.85 -12.83
N ASP A 112 -10.63 12.17 -12.76
CA ASP A 112 -11.74 13.08 -12.54
C ASP A 112 -12.53 13.36 -13.83
N TYR A 113 -11.98 13.00 -14.99
CA TYR A 113 -12.55 13.29 -16.31
C TYR A 113 -13.03 12.03 -17.04
N LEU A 114 -12.30 10.91 -16.93
CA LEU A 114 -12.68 9.65 -17.58
C LEU A 114 -13.39 8.73 -16.61
N ASP A 115 -14.40 8.02 -17.12
CA ASP A 115 -15.03 6.94 -16.37
C ASP A 115 -14.00 5.87 -15.98
N GLU A 116 -14.09 5.37 -14.75
CA GLU A 116 -13.16 4.40 -14.17
C GLU A 116 -13.05 3.13 -15.02
N ASP A 117 -14.17 2.63 -15.56
CA ASP A 117 -14.20 1.48 -16.47
C ASP A 117 -13.34 1.70 -17.73
N ILE A 118 -13.29 2.93 -18.24
CA ILE A 118 -12.49 3.28 -19.43
C ILE A 118 -11.03 3.34 -19.05
N LEU A 119 -10.70 3.99 -17.93
CA LEU A 119 -9.35 4.04 -17.39
C LEU A 119 -8.79 2.64 -17.16
N TRP A 120 -9.56 1.77 -16.51
CA TRP A 120 -9.17 0.39 -16.27
C TRP A 120 -8.92 -0.38 -17.57
N ARG A 121 -9.72 -0.15 -18.61
CA ARG A 121 -9.49 -0.79 -19.92
C ARG A 121 -8.19 -0.33 -20.58
N ILE A 122 -7.89 0.98 -20.50
CA ILE A 122 -6.65 1.56 -21.03
C ILE A 122 -5.44 0.97 -20.29
N VAL A 123 -5.47 1.00 -18.96
CA VAL A 123 -4.38 0.51 -18.10
C VAL A 123 -4.21 -1.01 -18.24
N SER A 124 -5.31 -1.77 -18.27
CA SER A 124 -5.26 -3.24 -18.41
C SER A 124 -4.71 -3.68 -19.76
N LYS A 125 -4.95 -2.91 -20.83
CA LYS A 125 -4.42 -3.21 -22.17
C LYS A 125 -2.90 -3.03 -22.22
N ASN A 126 -2.38 -2.01 -21.56
CA ASN A 126 -0.97 -1.69 -21.55
C ASN A 126 -0.51 -1.26 -20.16
N SER A 127 -0.34 -2.24 -19.27
CA SER A 127 0.02 -1.92 -17.89
C SER A 127 1.45 -1.37 -17.74
N SER A 128 2.28 -1.48 -18.79
CA SER A 128 3.62 -0.89 -18.82
C SER A 128 3.63 0.64 -18.86
N ILE A 129 2.48 1.28 -19.12
CA ILE A 129 2.32 2.73 -18.98
C ILE A 129 2.45 3.15 -17.52
N ILE A 130 2.12 2.29 -16.56
CA ILE A 130 2.35 2.57 -15.14
C ILE A 130 3.85 2.43 -14.89
N ARG A 131 4.53 3.55 -14.67
CA ARG A 131 5.99 3.62 -14.48
C ARG A 131 6.36 3.54 -13.02
N LYS A 132 5.59 4.20 -12.15
CA LYS A 132 5.82 4.22 -10.71
C LYS A 132 4.50 4.12 -9.97
N VAL A 133 4.60 3.74 -8.71
CA VAL A 133 3.50 3.79 -7.75
C VAL A 133 3.92 4.64 -6.56
N ARG A 134 3.01 5.45 -6.03
CA ARG A 134 3.22 6.02 -4.71
C ARG A 134 2.96 4.92 -3.69
N VAL A 135 3.85 4.79 -2.73
CA VAL A 135 3.77 3.80 -1.65
C VAL A 135 3.75 4.53 -0.31
N GLU A 136 2.89 4.06 0.58
CA GLU A 136 2.91 4.42 2.00
C GLU A 136 3.08 3.14 2.84
N ALA A 137 4.16 3.04 3.61
CA ALA A 137 4.38 1.95 4.57
C ALA A 137 4.17 2.46 6.00
N TYR A 138 3.41 1.73 6.80
CA TYR A 138 2.95 2.12 8.13
C TYR A 138 3.52 1.18 9.17
N ILE A 139 4.53 1.63 9.92
CA ILE A 139 5.38 0.77 10.73
C ILE A 139 5.20 1.12 12.22
N PRO A 140 4.61 0.24 13.04
CA PRO A 140 4.49 0.50 14.48
C PRO A 140 5.86 0.38 15.16
N ILE A 141 6.23 1.36 15.99
CA ILE A 141 7.53 1.42 16.67
C ILE A 141 7.41 1.75 18.16
N THR A 142 8.43 1.36 18.94
CA THR A 142 8.47 1.52 20.41
C THR A 142 8.97 2.87 20.91
N SER A 143 9.73 3.60 20.10
CA SER A 143 10.31 4.89 20.47
C SER A 143 10.45 5.78 19.23
N GLU A 144 10.61 7.07 19.43
CA GLU A 144 10.89 8.02 18.35
C GLU A 144 12.19 7.59 17.66
N ALA A 145 12.07 6.87 16.55
CA ALA A 145 13.20 6.55 15.69
C ALA A 145 13.65 7.86 15.04
N CYS A 146 14.97 8.03 14.89
CA CYS A 146 15.52 9.16 14.15
C CYS A 146 14.94 9.16 12.73
N ILE A 147 14.49 10.33 12.27
CA ILE A 147 13.97 10.56 10.91
C ILE A 147 14.96 9.98 9.90
N LEU A 148 14.45 9.23 8.91
CA LEU A 148 15.24 8.69 7.82
C LEU A 148 16.04 9.85 7.18
N SER A 149 17.36 9.87 7.35
CA SER A 149 18.23 10.90 6.77
C SER A 149 19.00 10.33 5.57
N ASP A 150 18.88 11.00 4.43
CA ASP A 150 19.62 10.84 3.17
C ASP A 150 20.01 9.41 2.74
N GLN A 151 19.26 8.93 1.76
CA GLN A 151 19.20 7.55 1.30
C GLN A 151 20.07 7.33 0.08
N ARG A 152 20.97 6.35 0.17
CA ARG A 152 21.72 5.85 -0.98
C ARG A 152 21.50 4.35 -1.23
N ILE A 153 20.51 3.75 -0.58
CA ILE A 153 20.34 2.28 -0.54
C ILE A 153 18.89 1.86 -0.84
N THR A 154 18.10 2.69 -1.52
CA THR A 154 16.75 2.31 -1.92
C THR A 154 16.40 2.79 -3.32
N ASP A 155 15.53 2.05 -3.98
CA ASP A 155 14.90 2.39 -5.25
C ASP A 155 13.78 3.43 -5.10
N PHE A 156 13.48 3.86 -3.88
CA PHE A 156 12.51 4.92 -3.62
C PHE A 156 12.99 6.30 -4.09
N GLU A 157 12.11 6.99 -4.81
CA GLU A 157 12.23 8.41 -5.11
C GLU A 157 11.30 9.24 -4.21
N ASN A 158 11.60 10.54 -4.04
CA ASN A 158 10.80 11.49 -3.26
C ASN A 158 10.47 11.00 -1.84
N LEU A 159 11.42 10.30 -1.19
CA LEU A 159 11.12 9.70 0.10
C LEU A 159 10.92 10.75 1.20
N SER A 160 9.87 10.57 1.97
CA SER A 160 9.59 11.30 3.20
C SER A 160 9.20 10.34 4.32
N SER A 161 9.33 10.80 5.57
CA SER A 161 8.84 10.05 6.72
C SER A 161 8.17 10.96 7.73
N GLU A 162 7.17 10.41 8.43
CA GLU A 162 6.37 11.08 9.43
C GLU A 162 6.16 10.16 10.63
N LEU A 163 6.15 10.73 11.84
CA LEU A 163 5.82 10.00 13.05
C LEU A 163 4.44 10.45 13.57
N VAL A 164 3.53 9.50 13.72
CA VAL A 164 2.18 9.73 14.24
C VAL A 164 2.01 9.00 15.56
N LYS A 165 1.63 9.73 16.61
CA LYS A 165 1.26 9.16 17.90
C LYS A 165 -0.25 8.93 17.98
N THR A 166 -0.68 7.68 18.12
CA THR A 166 -2.10 7.32 18.09
C THR A 166 -2.41 6.06 18.91
N SER A 167 -3.70 5.83 19.20
CA SER A 167 -4.21 4.48 19.40
C SER A 167 -4.33 3.80 18.04
N TYR A 168 -3.94 2.53 17.95
CA TYR A 168 -4.10 1.71 16.75
C TYR A 168 -4.49 0.29 17.13
N TYR A 169 -5.10 -0.41 16.19
CA TYR A 169 -5.46 -1.82 16.31
C TYR A 169 -4.54 -2.65 15.41
N TYR A 170 -4.24 -3.87 15.84
CA TYR A 170 -3.42 -4.79 15.06
C TYR A 170 -3.89 -6.23 15.20
N ILE A 171 -3.53 -7.03 14.20
CA ILE A 171 -3.64 -8.49 14.20
C ILE A 171 -2.23 -9.04 14.44
N ASP A 172 -2.13 -10.12 15.23
CA ASP A 172 -0.88 -10.87 15.34
C ASP A 172 -0.46 -11.41 13.95
N PRO A 173 0.76 -11.11 13.46
CA PRO A 173 1.22 -11.55 12.15
C PRO A 173 1.10 -13.06 11.91
N SER A 174 1.26 -13.89 12.95
CA SER A 174 1.12 -15.34 12.85
C SER A 174 -0.31 -15.79 12.56
N LEU A 175 -1.32 -15.06 13.07
CA LEU A 175 -2.73 -15.33 12.79
C LEU A 175 -3.10 -14.89 11.37
N ALA A 176 -2.56 -13.76 10.92
CA ALA A 176 -2.71 -13.29 9.55
C ALA A 176 -2.07 -14.28 8.55
N LEU A 177 -0.85 -14.76 8.83
CA LEU A 177 -0.19 -15.80 8.03
C LEU A 177 -0.99 -17.10 7.99
N LYS A 178 -1.50 -17.57 9.13
CA LYS A 178 -2.35 -18.75 9.17
C LYS A 178 -3.61 -18.57 8.30
N SER A 179 -4.22 -17.39 8.33
CA SER A 179 -5.38 -17.09 7.50
C SER A 179 -5.03 -17.10 6.01
N LEU A 180 -3.85 -16.61 5.64
CA LEU A 180 -3.34 -16.66 4.27
C LEU A 180 -3.15 -18.11 3.80
N ASP A 181 -2.50 -18.94 4.61
CA ASP A 181 -2.23 -20.35 4.30
C ASP A 181 -3.51 -21.18 4.11
N GLU A 182 -4.55 -20.86 4.89
CA GLU A 182 -5.84 -21.54 4.81
C GLU A 182 -6.70 -21.05 3.64
N SER A 183 -6.33 -19.96 2.96
CA SER A 183 -7.13 -19.32 1.93
C SER A 183 -6.74 -19.76 0.53
N ARG A 184 -7.73 -20.03 -0.31
CA ARG A 184 -7.50 -20.39 -1.73
C ARG A 184 -7.54 -19.19 -2.65
N PHE A 185 -8.26 -18.15 -2.26
CA PHE A 185 -8.47 -16.93 -3.02
C PHE A 185 -8.19 -15.69 -2.16
N LEU A 186 -7.85 -14.58 -2.82
CA LEU A 186 -7.52 -13.33 -2.14
C LEU A 186 -8.71 -12.76 -1.34
N HIS A 187 -9.93 -12.79 -1.90
CA HIS A 187 -11.13 -12.34 -1.18
C HIS A 187 -11.39 -13.17 0.09
N GLU A 188 -11.19 -14.50 0.02
CA GLU A 188 -11.33 -15.38 1.19
C GLU A 188 -10.34 -15.00 2.29
N TYR A 189 -9.11 -14.64 1.91
CA TYR A 189 -8.11 -14.17 2.85
C TYR A 189 -8.54 -12.85 3.53
N LEU A 190 -9.04 -11.88 2.76
CA LEU A 190 -9.53 -10.61 3.31
C LEU A 190 -10.74 -10.83 4.24
N ASP A 191 -11.67 -11.71 3.89
CA ASP A 191 -12.80 -12.08 4.74
C ASP A 191 -12.35 -12.70 6.07
N LYS A 192 -11.31 -13.55 6.04
CA LYS A 192 -10.74 -14.12 7.26
C LYS A 192 -10.03 -13.05 8.11
N LEU A 193 -9.33 -12.10 7.51
CA LEU A 193 -8.75 -10.98 8.25
C LEU A 193 -9.82 -10.12 8.91
N ALA A 194 -10.91 -9.82 8.19
CA ALA A 194 -12.06 -9.08 8.72
C ALA A 194 -12.74 -9.83 9.89
N ALA A 195 -12.89 -11.15 9.77
CA ALA A 195 -13.40 -11.99 10.85
C ALA A 195 -12.45 -11.98 12.06
N LEU A 196 -11.14 -12.19 11.87
CA LEU A 196 -10.15 -12.10 12.95
C LEU A 196 -10.21 -10.75 13.67
N PHE A 197 -10.31 -9.67 12.91
CA PHE A 197 -10.40 -8.33 13.44
C PHE A 197 -11.67 -8.13 14.29
N SER A 198 -12.81 -8.65 13.82
CA SER A 198 -14.11 -8.55 14.51
C SER A 198 -14.22 -9.44 15.75
N GLU A 199 -13.67 -10.65 15.70
CA GLU A 199 -13.92 -11.75 16.64
C GLU A 199 -13.02 -11.76 17.88
N SER A 200 -12.29 -10.66 18.16
CA SER A 200 -11.40 -10.43 19.34
C SER A 200 -9.92 -10.76 19.16
N ALA A 201 -9.43 -11.00 17.93
CA ALA A 201 -7.98 -11.11 17.69
C ALA A 201 -7.31 -9.74 17.46
N GLN A 202 -8.09 -8.66 17.44
CA GLN A 202 -7.54 -7.30 17.43
C GLN A 202 -7.06 -6.91 18.83
N GLU A 203 -5.84 -6.38 18.89
CA GLU A 203 -5.31 -5.78 20.11
C GLU A 203 -5.22 -4.27 19.94
N GLU A 204 -5.72 -3.50 20.91
CA GLU A 204 -5.49 -2.06 20.94
C GLU A 204 -4.10 -1.78 21.52
N ASN A 205 -3.35 -0.88 20.87
CA ASN A 205 -2.15 -0.31 21.44
C ASN A 205 -2.14 1.22 21.32
N LYS A 206 -1.40 1.87 22.22
CA LYS A 206 -1.09 3.29 22.16
C LYS A 206 0.39 3.45 21.93
N GLY A 207 0.76 4.02 20.79
CA GLY A 207 2.17 4.11 20.42
C GLY A 207 2.41 5.04 19.25
N LEU A 208 3.56 4.81 18.60
CA LEU A 208 4.02 5.54 17.45
C LEU A 208 3.87 4.67 16.20
N ILE A 209 3.43 5.28 15.11
CA ILE A 209 3.48 4.72 13.76
C ILE A 209 4.43 5.61 12.96
N LEU A 210 5.49 5.01 12.42
CA LEU A 210 6.33 5.60 11.40
C LEU A 210 5.66 5.38 10.05
N ILE A 211 5.32 6.47 9.37
CA ILE A 211 4.80 6.45 8.02
C ILE A 211 5.96 6.79 7.08
N ILE A 212 6.27 5.88 6.17
CA ILE A 212 7.29 6.05 5.13
C ILE A 212 6.55 6.23 3.82
N ARG A 213 6.83 7.31 3.08
CA ARG A 213 6.19 7.60 1.79
C ARG A 213 7.22 7.82 0.72
N GLY A 214 6.97 7.30 -0.48
CA GLY A 214 7.80 7.59 -1.65
C GLY A 214 7.22 7.02 -2.92
N GLU A 215 7.91 7.25 -4.02
CA GLU A 215 7.61 6.65 -5.32
C GLU A 215 8.49 5.44 -5.54
N PHE A 216 7.90 4.33 -5.98
CA PHE A 216 8.60 3.08 -6.23
C PHE A 216 8.39 2.64 -7.70
N PRO A 217 9.41 2.10 -8.39
CA PRO A 217 9.25 1.64 -9.77
C PRO A 217 8.21 0.54 -9.88
N ALA A 218 7.26 0.68 -10.82
CA ALA A 218 6.14 -0.25 -10.94
C ALA A 218 6.49 -1.52 -11.74
N ASP A 219 7.64 -1.55 -12.41
CA ASP A 219 8.18 -2.74 -13.07
C ASP A 219 8.89 -3.70 -12.10
N ARG A 220 9.12 -3.26 -10.85
CA ARG A 220 9.60 -4.07 -9.73
C ARG A 220 8.47 -4.81 -9.05
N SER A 221 8.82 -5.86 -8.30
CA SER A 221 7.89 -6.74 -7.61
C SER A 221 7.59 -6.27 -6.17
N LEU A 222 6.60 -6.88 -5.52
CA LEU A 222 6.35 -6.62 -4.09
C LEU A 222 7.48 -7.18 -3.21
N VAL A 223 8.21 -8.21 -3.67
CA VAL A 223 9.41 -8.71 -2.98
C VAL A 223 10.51 -7.66 -3.01
N ASP A 224 10.74 -7.01 -4.15
CA ASP A 224 11.71 -5.89 -4.23
C ASP A 224 11.31 -4.75 -3.28
N LEU A 225 10.01 -4.46 -3.17
CA LEU A 225 9.48 -3.47 -2.24
C LEU A 225 9.74 -3.86 -0.77
N GLU A 226 9.51 -5.14 -0.42
CA GLU A 226 9.80 -5.68 0.92
C GLU A 226 11.27 -5.48 1.29
N GLU A 227 12.18 -5.84 0.40
CA GLU A 227 13.63 -5.67 0.60
C GLU A 227 14.02 -4.21 0.79
N ASN A 228 13.43 -3.29 0.01
CA ASN A 228 13.68 -1.87 0.13
C ASN A 228 13.16 -1.30 1.45
N VAL A 229 11.95 -1.69 1.87
CA VAL A 229 11.41 -1.27 3.17
C VAL A 229 12.24 -1.85 4.32
N ASP A 230 12.61 -3.12 4.26
CA ASP A 230 13.45 -3.76 5.29
C ASP A 230 14.80 -3.05 5.42
N ALA A 231 15.45 -2.70 4.29
CA ALA A 231 16.69 -1.93 4.27
C ALA A 231 16.53 -0.53 4.92
N LEU A 232 15.37 0.11 4.78
CA LEU A 232 15.07 1.38 5.47
C LEU A 232 14.90 1.20 6.98
N LEU A 233 14.37 0.06 7.40
CA LEU A 233 14.12 -0.26 8.80
C LEU A 233 15.37 -0.75 9.53
N GLU A 234 16.34 -1.31 8.81
CA GLU A 234 17.56 -1.92 9.38
C GLU A 234 18.24 -1.09 10.48
N PRO A 235 18.45 0.25 10.33
CA PRO A 235 19.12 1.05 11.37
C PRO A 235 18.37 1.10 12.71
N PHE A 236 17.09 0.73 12.74
CA PHE A 236 16.25 0.76 13.94
C PHE A 236 15.33 -0.47 14.06
N LYS A 237 15.72 -1.60 13.45
CA LYS A 237 14.94 -2.85 13.43
C LYS A 237 14.53 -3.34 14.81
N SER A 238 15.40 -3.18 15.81
CA SER A 238 15.12 -3.49 17.23
C SER A 238 14.00 -2.66 17.88
N LYS A 239 13.56 -1.58 17.23
CA LYS A 239 12.46 -0.72 17.68
C LYS A 239 11.15 -1.00 16.97
N VAL A 240 11.18 -1.77 15.87
CA VAL A 240 10.01 -2.12 15.06
C VAL A 240 9.21 -3.22 15.76
N LEU A 241 7.89 -3.09 15.72
CA LEU A 241 6.96 -4.04 16.33
C LEU A 241 6.39 -4.99 15.28
N GLN A 242 6.42 -6.29 15.56
CA GLN A 242 5.76 -7.32 14.75
C GLN A 242 4.25 -7.27 14.95
N ARG A 243 3.59 -6.40 14.19
CA ARG A 243 2.15 -6.13 14.29
C ARG A 243 1.60 -5.86 12.90
N THR A 244 0.64 -6.66 12.47
CA THR A 244 -0.06 -6.42 11.21
C THR A 244 -1.13 -5.36 11.44
N LEU A 245 -0.96 -4.20 10.82
CA LEU A 245 -1.92 -3.11 10.92
C LEU A 245 -3.00 -3.29 9.86
N MET A 246 -4.25 -3.06 10.26
CA MET A 246 -5.39 -2.92 9.35
C MET A 246 -6.11 -1.62 9.70
N PHE A 247 -6.47 -0.83 8.70
CA PHE A 247 -7.09 0.48 8.89
C PHE A 247 -7.83 0.92 7.62
N ASN A 248 -8.63 1.96 7.76
CA ASN A 248 -9.20 2.72 6.67
C ASN A 248 -8.31 3.95 6.42
N ARG A 249 -7.59 3.96 5.29
CA ARG A 249 -6.85 5.16 4.83
C ARG A 249 -7.81 6.05 4.05
N ILE A 250 -8.11 7.23 4.59
CA ILE A 250 -9.00 8.21 3.97
C ILE A 250 -8.16 9.19 3.16
N MET A 251 -8.37 9.23 1.83
CA MET A 251 -7.68 10.13 0.88
C MET A 251 -8.54 11.28 0.41
#